data_AF-A0A2N5TNN3-F1
#
_entry.id   AF-A0A2N5TNN3-F1
#
_cell.length_a   1.000
_cell.length_b   1.000
_cell.length_c   1.000
_cell.angle_alpha   90.00
_cell.angle_beta   90.00
_cell.angle_gamma   90.00
#
_symmetry.space_group_name_H-M   'P 1'
#
loop_
_entity.id
_entity.type
_entity.pdbx_description
1 polymer ?
#
loop_
_entity_poly.entity_id
_entity_poly.type
_entity_poly.pdbx_seq_one_letter_code
_entity_poly.pdbx_strand_id
1 'polypeptide(L)'
;MTEEMRAEVDQLYYNFQCDVVQLSIQNCVGYHLYFEHLGQNKQLRGKGQSWNNFQKYNPAAQRLFNEHGCAVGKGVVSALWSAKTGVEKERYCNLNYMTSLREVVTTPNNPTTSTNTTRAEPATTNTDTEANIDT
;
A
#
# COMPACT_ATOMS: atom_id res chain seq x y z
N MET A 1 23.87 -6.71 -20.90
CA MET A 1 22.85 -7.57 -21.53
C MET A 1 22.97 -7.34 -23.02
N THR A 2 23.27 -8.38 -23.79
CA THR A 2 23.27 -8.29 -25.26
C THR A 2 21.82 -8.20 -25.75
N GLU A 3 21.60 -7.77 -27.00
CA GLU A 3 20.24 -7.71 -27.52
C GLU A 3 19.63 -9.10 -27.71
N GLU A 4 20.45 -10.12 -27.96
CA GLU A 4 20.02 -11.53 -27.95
C GLU A 4 19.47 -11.94 -26.57
N MET A 5 20.22 -11.66 -25.50
CA MET A 5 19.76 -11.93 -24.13
C MET A 5 18.47 -11.18 -23.78
N ARG A 6 18.30 -9.94 -24.29
CA ARG A 6 17.06 -9.19 -24.08
C ARG A 6 15.89 -9.86 -24.80
N ALA A 7 16.08 -10.23 -26.07
CA ALA A 7 15.05 -10.89 -26.87
C ALA A 7 14.61 -12.23 -26.25
N GLU A 8 15.55 -13.01 -25.72
CA GLU A 8 15.24 -14.25 -25.00
C GLU A 8 14.39 -14.00 -23.74
N VAL A 9 14.72 -12.97 -22.96
CA VAL A 9 13.96 -12.59 -21.77
C VAL A 9 12.55 -12.09 -22.13
N ASP A 10 12.43 -11.29 -23.19
CA ASP A 10 11.14 -10.80 -23.69
C ASP A 10 10.26 -11.95 -24.18
N GLN A 11 10.84 -12.92 -24.90
CA GLN A 11 10.14 -14.12 -25.35
C GLN A 11 9.70 -15.00 -24.18
N LEU A 12 10.56 -15.17 -23.17
CA LEU A 12 10.22 -15.91 -21.95
C LEU A 12 9.04 -15.27 -21.21
N TYR A 13 9.07 -13.94 -21.08
CA TYR A 13 7.98 -13.21 -20.43
C TYR A 13 6.67 -13.30 -21.24
N TYR A 14 6.74 -13.19 -22.57
CA TYR A 14 5.57 -13.35 -23.43
C TYR A 14 4.92 -14.73 -23.28
N ASN A 15 5.72 -15.80 -23.31
CA ASN A 15 5.22 -17.16 -23.13
C ASN A 15 4.56 -17.34 -21.76
N PHE A 16 5.18 -16.83 -20.70
CA PHE A 16 4.59 -16.82 -19.37
C PHE A 16 3.25 -16.08 -19.32
N GLN A 17 3.10 -14.94 -20.00
CA GLN A 17 1.83 -14.22 -20.09
C GLN A 17 0.74 -15.06 -20.78
N CYS A 18 1.10 -15.76 -21.85
CA CYS A 18 0.20 -16.68 -22.54
C CYS A 18 -0.28 -17.81 -21.62
N ASP A 19 0.63 -18.41 -20.84
CA ASP A 19 0.31 -19.48 -19.90
C ASP A 19 -0.67 -19.01 -18.81
N VAL A 20 -0.43 -17.82 -18.25
CA VAL A 20 -1.33 -17.23 -17.24
C VAL A 20 -2.72 -16.95 -17.82
N VAL A 21 -2.80 -16.41 -19.03
CA VAL A 21 -4.08 -16.15 -19.71
C VAL A 21 -4.81 -17.47 -19.99
N GLN A 22 -4.11 -18.48 -20.49
CA GLN A 22 -4.69 -19.80 -20.75
C GLN A 22 -5.25 -20.42 -19.46
N LEU A 23 -4.49 -20.38 -18.37
CA LEU A 23 -4.94 -20.88 -17.07
C LEU A 23 -6.18 -20.11 -16.57
N SER A 24 -6.21 -18.81 -16.78
CA SER A 24 -7.35 -17.97 -16.39
C SER A 24 -8.64 -18.32 -17.15
N ILE A 25 -8.52 -18.63 -18.44
CA ILE A 25 -9.64 -19.08 -19.28
C ILE A 25 -10.13 -20.45 -18.80
N GLN A 26 -9.21 -21.39 -18.54
CA GLN A 26 -9.56 -22.73 -18.08
C GLN A 26 -10.33 -22.73 -16.75
N ASN A 27 -10.01 -21.78 -15.86
CA ASN A 27 -10.65 -21.65 -14.56
C ASN A 27 -11.80 -20.65 -14.54
N CYS A 28 -12.12 -19.99 -15.66
CA CYS A 28 -13.12 -18.92 -15.75
C CYS A 28 -12.89 -17.77 -14.74
N VAL A 29 -11.62 -17.43 -14.49
CA VAL A 29 -11.21 -16.36 -13.55
C VAL A 29 -10.45 -15.29 -14.32
N GLY A 30 -10.51 -14.04 -13.89
CA GLY A 30 -9.75 -12.95 -14.52
C GLY A 30 -8.24 -13.14 -14.37
N TYR A 31 -7.48 -13.05 -15.47
CA TYR A 31 -6.01 -13.23 -15.49
C TYR A 31 -5.27 -12.30 -14.51
N HIS A 32 -5.81 -11.11 -14.23
CA HIS A 32 -5.23 -10.14 -13.31
C HIS A 32 -5.10 -10.67 -11.87
N LEU A 33 -5.94 -11.62 -11.45
CA LEU A 33 -5.88 -12.26 -10.13
C LEU A 33 -4.67 -13.20 -10.01
N TYR A 34 -4.29 -13.87 -11.11
CA TYR A 34 -3.06 -14.67 -11.15
C TYR A 34 -1.83 -13.77 -11.12
N PHE A 35 -1.81 -12.66 -11.87
CA PHE A 35 -0.71 -11.70 -11.80
C PHE A 35 -0.59 -11.02 -10.43
N GLU A 36 -1.71 -10.82 -9.73
CA GLU A 36 -1.72 -10.35 -8.34
C GLU A 36 -1.09 -11.39 -7.41
N HIS A 37 -1.54 -12.65 -7.50
CA HIS A 37 -1.00 -13.76 -6.71
C HIS A 37 0.50 -13.97 -6.94
N LEU A 38 0.96 -13.88 -8.19
CA LEU A 38 2.36 -14.05 -8.57
C LEU A 38 3.22 -12.82 -8.25
N GLY A 39 2.64 -11.75 -7.68
CA GLY A 39 3.36 -10.50 -7.39
C GLY A 39 3.86 -9.76 -8.65
N GLN A 40 3.42 -10.19 -9.82
CA GLN A 40 3.80 -9.68 -11.14
C GLN A 40 2.95 -8.49 -11.60
N ASN A 41 1.90 -8.14 -10.85
CA ASN A 41 1.16 -6.87 -11.00
C ASN A 41 2.03 -5.60 -10.81
N LYS A 42 3.33 -5.76 -10.55
CA LYS A 42 4.32 -4.67 -10.53
C LYS A 42 4.67 -4.13 -11.93
N GLN A 43 4.21 -4.76 -13.01
CA GLN A 43 4.57 -4.39 -14.39
C GLN A 43 3.43 -3.90 -15.29
N LEU A 44 2.36 -3.33 -14.74
CA LEU A 44 1.56 -2.36 -15.50
C LEU A 44 2.26 -0.99 -15.58
N ARG A 45 3.56 -0.97 -15.91
CA ARG A 45 4.30 0.26 -16.23
C ARG A 45 4.00 0.69 -17.66
N GLY A 46 2.75 1.05 -17.93
CA GLY A 46 2.44 1.81 -19.13
C GLY A 46 3.08 3.19 -19.06
N LYS A 47 3.73 3.64 -20.14
CA LYS A 47 3.99 5.07 -20.41
C LYS A 47 2.66 5.81 -20.22
N GLY A 48 2.44 6.41 -19.05
CA GLY A 48 1.16 7.01 -18.67
C GLY A 48 0.80 6.91 -17.19
N GLN A 49 1.42 6.01 -16.41
CA GLN A 49 1.12 5.87 -14.98
C GLN A 49 1.98 6.76 -14.05
N SER A 50 2.97 7.47 -14.58
CA SER A 50 3.89 8.30 -13.78
C SER A 50 3.16 9.42 -13.02
N TRP A 51 2.13 10.01 -13.63
CA TRP A 51 1.26 11.00 -12.97
C TRP A 51 0.47 10.38 -11.81
N ASN A 52 -0.19 9.24 -12.03
CA ASN A 52 -0.94 8.55 -10.98
C ASN A 52 -0.03 8.13 -9.81
N ASN A 53 1.18 7.66 -10.14
CA ASN A 53 2.20 7.30 -9.15
C ASN A 53 2.71 8.52 -8.39
N PHE A 54 2.88 9.66 -9.06
CA PHE A 54 3.24 10.91 -8.40
C PHE A 54 2.17 11.33 -7.38
N GLN A 55 0.90 11.34 -7.77
CA GLN A 55 -0.19 11.68 -6.86
C GLN A 55 -0.25 10.73 -5.64
N LYS A 56 -0.01 9.44 -5.87
CA LYS A 56 -0.15 8.41 -4.84
C LYS A 56 1.05 8.30 -3.90
N TYR A 57 2.27 8.53 -4.36
CA TYR A 57 3.48 8.21 -3.59
C TYR A 57 4.38 9.41 -3.29
N ASN A 58 4.19 10.56 -3.95
CA ASN A 58 4.98 11.73 -3.61
C ASN A 58 4.44 12.38 -2.31
N PRO A 59 5.27 12.56 -1.27
CA PRO A 59 4.82 13.13 0.01
C PRO A 59 4.27 14.56 -0.12
N ALA A 60 4.85 15.39 -1.00
CA ALA A 60 4.36 16.74 -1.24
C ALA A 60 3.01 16.74 -1.97
N ALA A 61 2.81 15.83 -2.92
CA ALA A 61 1.52 15.68 -3.59
C ALA A 61 0.43 15.21 -2.60
N GLN A 62 0.73 14.24 -1.74
CA GLN A 62 -0.18 13.77 -0.69
C GLN A 62 -0.52 14.88 0.31
N ARG A 63 0.48 15.65 0.76
CA ARG A 63 0.28 16.78 1.67
C ARG A 63 -0.65 17.83 1.07
N LEU A 64 -0.42 18.21 -0.18
CA LEU A 64 -1.28 19.18 -0.88
C LEU A 64 -2.72 18.69 -1.04
N PHE A 65 -2.92 17.38 -1.28
CA PHE A 65 -4.25 16.79 -1.30
C PHE A 65 -4.94 16.81 0.07
N ASN A 66 -4.19 16.49 1.13
CA ASN A 66 -4.72 16.51 2.49
C ASN A 66 -5.06 17.94 2.95
N GLU A 67 -4.27 18.92 2.55
CA GLU A 67 -4.43 20.34 2.93
C GLU A 67 -5.57 21.04 2.18
N HIS A 68 -5.69 20.81 0.86
CA HIS A 68 -6.64 21.55 0.01
C HIS A 68 -7.85 20.73 -0.45
N GLY A 69 -7.89 19.43 -0.14
CA GLY A 69 -8.93 18.52 -0.61
C GLY A 69 -8.92 18.31 -2.13
N CYS A 70 -9.87 17.53 -2.64
CA CYS A 70 -9.87 17.07 -4.04
C CYS A 70 -10.12 18.21 -5.06
N ALA A 71 -10.98 19.17 -4.75
CA ALA A 71 -11.40 20.21 -5.69
C ALA A 71 -10.26 21.19 -6.04
N VAL A 72 -9.49 21.62 -5.04
CA VAL A 72 -8.37 22.56 -5.21
C VAL A 72 -7.04 21.84 -5.34
N GLY A 73 -6.84 20.76 -4.57
CA GLY A 73 -5.59 19.99 -4.54
C GLY A 73 -5.19 19.40 -5.89
N LYS A 74 -6.15 19.00 -6.73
CA LYS A 74 -5.85 18.51 -8.10
C LYS A 74 -5.10 19.55 -8.93
N GLY A 75 -5.54 20.81 -8.91
CA GLY A 75 -4.90 21.88 -9.67
C GLY A 75 -3.48 22.17 -9.18
N VAL A 76 -3.30 22.25 -7.86
CA VAL A 76 -2.00 22.54 -7.25
C VAL A 76 -1.00 21.40 -7.48
N VAL A 77 -1.44 20.15 -7.32
CA VAL A 77 -0.61 18.97 -7.60
C VAL A 77 -0.28 18.86 -9.09
N SER A 78 -1.20 19.24 -9.98
CA SER A 78 -0.95 19.29 -11.42
C SER A 78 0.11 20.33 -11.78
N ALA A 79 0.06 21.52 -11.17
CA ALA A 79 1.10 22.54 -11.37
C ALA A 79 2.48 22.04 -10.90
N LEU A 80 2.53 21.39 -9.72
CA LEU A 80 3.74 20.79 -9.17
C LEU A 80 4.31 19.69 -10.08
N TRP A 81 3.46 18.91 -10.74
CA TRP A 81 3.87 17.90 -11.71
C TRP A 81 4.36 18.50 -13.02
N SER A 82 3.67 19.52 -13.54
CA SER A 82 4.07 20.21 -14.78
C SER A 82 5.47 20.80 -14.66
N ALA A 83 5.84 21.32 -13.49
CA ALA A 83 7.18 21.86 -13.21
C ALA A 83 8.31 20.81 -13.24
N LYS A 84 8.02 19.51 -13.15
CA LYS A 84 9.04 18.45 -13.18
C LYS A 84 9.54 18.17 -14.60
N THR A 85 10.83 17.87 -14.69
CA THR A 85 11.49 17.44 -15.93
C THR A 85 11.03 16.06 -16.38
N GLY A 86 11.23 15.72 -17.66
CA GLY A 86 10.88 14.39 -18.20
C GLY A 86 11.58 13.25 -17.43
N VAL A 87 12.87 13.40 -17.14
CA VAL A 87 13.68 12.43 -16.38
C VAL A 87 13.12 12.25 -14.96
N GLU A 88 12.71 13.32 -14.29
CA GLU A 88 12.05 13.22 -12.99
C GLU A 88 10.72 12.50 -13.04
N LYS A 89 9.93 12.75 -14.09
CA LYS A 89 8.64 12.08 -14.30
C LYS A 89 8.83 10.59 -14.56
N GLU A 90 9.87 10.20 -15.29
CA GLU A 90 10.23 8.79 -15.53
C GLU A 90 10.63 8.05 -14.25
N ARG A 91 11.22 8.74 -13.26
CA ARG A 91 11.51 8.12 -11.94
C ARG A 91 10.26 7.58 -11.25
N TYR A 92 9.08 8.18 -11.47
CA TYR A 92 7.80 7.68 -10.95
C TYR A 92 7.27 6.44 -11.67
N CYS A 93 7.92 6.01 -12.74
CA CYS A 93 7.73 4.66 -13.25
C CYS A 93 8.53 3.65 -12.43
N ASN A 94 9.60 4.05 -11.73
CA ASN A 94 10.51 3.15 -11.00
C ASN A 94 9.98 2.75 -9.62
N LEU A 95 9.69 1.46 -9.45
CA LEU A 95 9.23 0.85 -8.21
C LEU A 95 10.19 1.05 -7.04
N ASN A 96 11.50 0.89 -7.22
CA ASN A 96 12.47 1.05 -6.13
C ASN A 96 12.48 2.50 -5.64
N TYR A 97 12.39 3.45 -6.56
CA TYR A 97 12.22 4.86 -6.22
C TYR A 97 10.92 5.11 -5.46
N MET A 98 9.79 4.56 -5.92
CA MET A 98 8.51 4.71 -5.23
C MET A 98 8.50 4.08 -3.83
N THR A 99 9.17 2.95 -3.64
CA THR A 99 9.33 2.31 -2.33
C THR A 99 10.15 3.20 -1.39
N SER A 100 11.24 3.80 -1.88
CA SER A 100 12.06 4.73 -1.07
C SER A 100 11.31 6.00 -0.63
N LEU A 101 10.27 6.40 -1.36
CA LEU A 101 9.43 7.55 -0.97
C LEU A 101 8.51 7.25 0.23
N ARG A 102 8.24 5.97 0.52
CA ARG A 102 7.32 5.56 1.58
C ARG A 102 7.97 5.50 2.97
N GLU A 103 9.29 5.37 3.04
CA GLU A 103 10.03 5.13 4.30
C GLU A 103 10.27 6.39 5.16
N VAL A 104 9.80 7.58 4.74
CA VAL A 104 10.02 8.86 5.45
C VAL A 104 8.76 9.34 6.21
N VAL A 105 7.96 8.42 6.74
CA VAL A 105 6.98 8.74 7.80
C VAL A 105 7.35 7.93 9.05
N THR A 106 8.55 8.16 9.58
CA THR A 106 8.85 7.81 10.96
C THR A 106 8.29 8.93 11.83
N THR A 107 7.03 8.78 12.23
CA THR A 107 6.51 9.52 13.39
C THR A 107 7.48 9.27 14.55
N PRO A 108 8.04 10.30 15.22
CA PRO A 108 8.75 10.06 16.47
C PRO A 108 7.70 9.61 17.50
N ASN A 109 7.72 8.32 17.83
CA ASN A 109 6.99 7.79 18.97
C ASN A 109 7.60 8.41 20.23
N ASN A 110 7.02 9.50 20.72
CA ASN A 110 7.23 9.91 22.11
C ASN A 110 6.57 8.84 23.00
N PRO A 111 7.33 8.15 23.87
CA PRO A 111 6.72 7.30 24.88
C PRO A 111 6.09 8.24 25.91
N THR A 112 4.78 8.47 25.80
CA THR A 112 4.04 9.06 26.91
C THR A 112 3.86 7.98 27.95
N THR A 113 4.70 8.06 28.97
CA THR A 113 4.57 7.44 30.28
C THR A 113 3.10 7.34 30.69
N SER A 114 2.55 6.11 30.69
CA SER A 114 1.32 5.82 31.43
C SER A 114 1.65 5.86 32.91
N THR A 115 1.14 6.88 33.60
CA THR A 115 1.05 6.91 35.06
C THR A 115 0.05 5.84 35.49
N ASN A 116 0.56 4.80 36.14
CA ASN A 116 -0.23 3.78 36.80
C ASN A 116 -1.15 4.45 37.84
N THR A 117 -2.47 4.39 37.61
CA THR A 117 -3.46 4.55 38.69
C THR A 117 -3.86 3.16 39.17
N THR A 118 -3.54 2.96 40.44
CA THR A 118 -3.69 1.79 41.29
C THR A 118 -5.09 1.20 41.35
N ARG A 119 -5.17 -0.11 41.09
CA ARG A 119 -5.92 -1.19 41.77
C ARG A 119 -7.20 -0.78 42.53
N ALA A 120 -8.34 -1.30 42.06
CA ALA A 120 -9.40 -1.79 42.94
C ALA A 120 -9.60 -3.29 42.65
N GLU A 121 -9.33 -4.11 43.66
CA GLU A 121 -9.55 -5.56 43.65
C GLU A 121 -11.03 -5.93 43.79
N PRO A 122 -11.42 -7.13 43.31
CA PRO A 122 -12.77 -7.65 43.43
C PRO A 122 -13.02 -8.26 44.83
N ALA A 123 -14.06 -7.81 45.53
CA ALA A 123 -14.56 -8.49 46.72
C ALA A 123 -15.59 -9.55 46.32
N THR A 124 -15.15 -10.81 46.27
CA THR A 124 -16.02 -11.98 46.38
C THR A 124 -16.48 -12.07 47.83
N THR A 125 -17.79 -11.99 48.08
CA THR A 125 -18.36 -12.24 49.41
C THR A 125 -18.97 -13.63 49.41
N ASN A 126 -18.30 -14.57 50.09
CA ASN A 126 -18.92 -15.79 50.57
C ASN A 126 -19.35 -15.55 52.02
N THR A 127 -20.61 -15.84 52.33
CA THR A 127 -21.07 -16.11 53.70
C THR A 127 -22.02 -17.29 53.63
N ASP A 128 -21.52 -18.47 54.02
CA ASP A 128 -22.34 -19.55 54.58
C ASP A 128 -22.78 -19.13 55.98
N THR A 129 -24.05 -19.35 56.34
CA THR A 129 -24.49 -19.85 57.66
C THR A 129 -25.97 -20.25 57.57
N GLU A 130 -26.23 -21.53 57.82
CA GLU A 130 -27.54 -22.15 58.03
C GLU A 130 -28.27 -21.57 59.26
N ALA A 131 -29.59 -21.37 59.17
CA ALA A 131 -30.50 -21.47 60.33
C ALA A 131 -31.96 -21.67 59.88
N ASN A 132 -32.31 -22.95 59.91
CA ASN A 132 -33.60 -23.64 60.07
C ASN A 132 -34.76 -22.93 60.82
N ILE A 133 -35.99 -23.44 60.58
CA ILE A 133 -37.18 -23.61 61.46
C ILE A 133 -38.49 -22.85 61.10
N ASP A 134 -39.52 -23.68 60.85
CA ASP A 134 -41.00 -23.65 61.10
C ASP A 134 -41.79 -22.32 61.00
N THR A 135 -43.03 -22.25 60.52
CA THR A 135 -44.19 -23.17 60.49
C THR A 135 -45.08 -22.79 59.31
#